data_AF-X1QZ92-F1
#
_entry.id   AF-X1QZ92-F1
#
_cell.length_a   1.000
_cell.length_b   1.000
_cell.length_c   1.000
_cell.angle_alpha   90.00
_cell.angle_beta   90.00
_cell.angle_gamma   90.00
#
_symmetry.space_group_name_H-M   'P 1'
#
loop_
_entity.id
_entity.type
_entity.pdbx_description
1 polymer ?
#
loop_
_entity_poly.entity_id
_entity_poly.type
_entity_poly.pdbx_seq_one_letter_code
_entity_poly.pdbx_strand_id
1 'polypeptide(L)' 'IIEQLKEIPGIHGVHIMAVGWEDIVPEIAERAGLLPRPVL' A
#
# COMPACT_ATOMS: atom_id res chain seq x y z
N ILE A 1 10.09 2.69 0.99
CA ILE A 1 9.96 1.35 0.38
C ILE A 1 8.73 1.26 -0.51
N ILE A 2 7.48 1.36 -0.01
CA ILE A 2 6.28 1.24 -0.87
C ILE A 2 6.31 2.21 -2.06
N GLU A 3 6.64 3.49 -1.84
CA GLU A 3 6.82 4.45 -2.95
C GLU A 3 7.90 4.04 -3.96
N GLN A 4 8.99 3.43 -3.49
CA GLN A 4 10.07 2.97 -4.38
C GLN A 4 9.64 1.78 -5.23
N LEU A 5 8.71 0.94 -4.74
CA LEU A 5 8.18 -0.20 -5.48
C LEU A 5 7.31 0.23 -6.67
N LYS A 6 6.70 1.44 -6.61
CA LYS A 6 5.90 1.99 -7.73
C LYS A 6 6.74 2.27 -8.97
N GLU A 7 8.02 2.57 -8.79
CA GLU A 7 8.95 2.88 -9.88
C GLU A 7 9.49 1.62 -10.58
N ILE A 8 9.24 0.42 -10.06
CA ILE A 8 9.74 -0.83 -10.63
C ILE A 8 8.75 -1.34 -11.70
N PRO A 9 9.18 -1.44 -12.98
CA PRO A 9 8.31 -1.94 -14.04
C PRO A 9 7.81 -3.36 -13.75
N GLY A 10 6.51 -3.58 -13.93
CA GLY A 10 5.86 -4.89 -13.74
C GLY A 10 5.32 -5.17 -12.33
N ILE A 11 5.56 -4.29 -11.35
CA ILE A 11 4.88 -4.36 -10.05
C ILE A 11 3.50 -3.71 -10.15
N HIS A 12 2.45 -4.46 -9.82
CA HIS A 12 1.05 -3.99 -9.90
C HIS A 12 0.44 -3.69 -8.53
N GLY A 13 1.13 -4.02 -7.44
CA GLY A 13 0.61 -3.83 -6.09
C GLY A 13 1.51 -4.41 -5.01
N VAL A 14 1.08 -4.24 -3.77
CA VAL A 14 1.77 -4.70 -2.57
C VAL A 14 0.79 -5.40 -1.64
N HIS A 15 1.27 -6.40 -0.90
CA HIS A 15 0.54 -7.01 0.20
C HIS A 15 1.09 -6.48 1.52
N ILE A 16 0.23 -5.85 2.32
CA ILE A 16 0.60 -5.34 3.65
C ILE A 16 0.06 -6.34 4.68
N MET A 17 0.97 -6.92 5.46
CA MET A 17 0.63 -7.80 6.58
C MET A 17 1.14 -7.14 7.86
N ALA A 18 0.22 -6.80 8.76
CA ALA A 18 0.53 -6.38 10.11
C ALA A 18 0.24 -7.55 11.05
N VAL A 19 1.12 -7.78 12.03
CA VAL A 19 0.97 -8.85 13.03
C VAL A 19 0.78 -8.18 14.39
N GLY A 20 -0.46 -8.22 14.90
CA GLY A 20 -0.85 -7.64 16.19
C GLY A 20 -1.07 -6.13 16.20
N TRP A 21 -0.99 -5.48 15.03
CA TRP A 21 -1.15 -4.02 14.80
C TRP A 21 -1.98 -3.79 13.52
N GLU A 22 -3.03 -4.59 13.30
CA GLU A 22 -3.81 -4.60 12.06
C GLU A 22 -4.54 -3.26 11.80
N ASP A 23 -4.79 -2.50 12.85
CA ASP A 23 -5.42 -1.18 12.84
C ASP A 23 -4.57 -0.09 12.20
N ILE A 24 -3.24 -0.25 12.11
CA ILE A 24 -2.35 0.71 11.45
C ILE A 24 -2.38 0.60 9.91
N VAL A 25 -2.90 -0.51 9.36
CA VAL A 25 -2.84 -0.81 7.92
C VAL A 25 -3.49 0.30 7.07
N PRO A 26 -4.67 0.87 7.42
CA PRO A 26 -5.24 1.99 6.69
C PRO A 26 -4.33 3.22 6.65
N GLU A 27 -3.67 3.58 7.75
CA GLU A 27 -2.75 4.73 7.80
C GLU A 27 -1.54 4.51 6.89
N ILE A 28 -0.97 3.30 6.88
CA ILE A 28 0.12 2.94 5.97
C ILE A 28 -0.33 3.09 4.52
N ALA A 29 -1.52 2.60 4.18
CA ALA A 29 -2.06 2.67 2.82
C ALA A 29 -2.31 4.12 2.38
N GLU A 30 -2.84 4.98 3.27
CA GLU A 30 -3.04 6.40 3.02
C GLU A 30 -1.71 7.15 2.83
N ARG A 31 -0.75 6.94 3.73
CA ARG A 31 0.58 7.57 3.67
C ARG A 31 1.40 7.11 2.45
N ALA A 32 1.12 5.91 1.94
CA ALA A 32 1.70 5.39 0.71
C ALA A 32 0.87 5.73 -0.55
N GLY A 33 -0.13 6.62 -0.45
CA GLY A 33 -0.96 7.04 -1.58
C GLY A 33 -1.66 5.88 -2.30
N LEU A 34 -1.98 4.79 -1.59
CA LEU A 34 -2.70 3.63 -2.13
C LEU A 34 -4.23 3.80 -1.99
N LEU A 35 -4.67 4.87 -1.34
CA LEU A 35 -6.07 5.27 -1.19
C LEU A 35 -6.31 6.64 -1.86
N PRO A 36 -7.51 6.90 -2.41
CA PRO A 36 -8.65 5.97 -2.55
C PRO A 36 -8.37 4.88 -3.59
N ARG A 37 -9.06 3.73 -3.46
CA ARG A 37 -8.92 2.66 -4.45
C ARG A 37 -9.56 3.08 -5.79
N PRO A 38 -8.98 2.68 -6.93
CA PRO A 38 -9.59 2.91 -8.23
C PRO A 38 -11.01 2.34 -8.28
N VAL A 39 -11.94 3.15 -8.79
CA VAL A 39 -13.30 2.73 -9.12
C VAL A 39 -13.35 2.34 -10.60
N LEU A 40 -14.12 1.30 -10.93
CA LEU A 40 -14.36 0.86 -12.31
C LEU A 40 -15.34 1.80 -13.02
#